data_AF-A0A9X7W2M7-F1
#
_entry.id   AF-A0A9X7W2M7-F1
#
_cell.length_a   1.000
_cell.length_b   1.000
_cell.length_c   1.000
_cell.angle_alpha   90.00
_cell.angle_beta   90.00
_cell.angle_gamma   90.00
#
_symmetry.space_group_name_H-M   'P 1'
#
loop_
_entity.id
_entity.type
_entity.pdbx_description
1 polymer ?
#
loop_
_entity_poly.entity_id
_entity_poly.type
_entity_poly.pdbx_seq_one_letter_code
_entity_poly.pdbx_strand_id
1 'polypeptide(L)'
;MKRIVLAVVAVLAGVCVETPVRAEAAPHTIYNTAVPSAIRVAIRENNPFGEPDPRGRITWVQTVPFDEYCKDVLPNEWMPSWNTESLKAGAMAVKMFAWYHHLHPVTIDGFTFDVDNTTNFQAFRYLSGQPETNVAFNAIRNQVYTMPDGTIIELNYRAGYRNNPNWQYRNAQKMAQWGSEYWALRGRSYIQILQFYYLDRALKFV
;
A
#
# COMPACT_ATOMS: atom_id res chain seq x y z
N MET A 1 74.83 31.26 -28.26
CA MET A 1 73.47 31.78 -28.47
C MET A 1 72.56 31.18 -27.41
N LYS A 2 72.08 31.98 -26.44
CA LYS A 2 71.21 31.53 -25.34
C LYS A 2 69.77 31.40 -25.86
N ARG A 3 69.16 30.22 -25.75
CA ARG A 3 67.72 30.03 -25.99
C ARG A 3 66.98 30.19 -24.67
N ILE A 4 66.13 31.21 -24.60
CA ILE A 4 65.19 31.45 -23.51
C ILE A 4 63.95 30.58 -23.80
N VAL A 5 63.56 29.73 -22.85
CA VAL A 5 62.28 29.00 -22.89
C VAL A 5 61.34 29.71 -21.94
N LEU A 6 60.25 30.26 -22.48
CA LEU A 6 59.18 30.92 -21.73
C LEU A 6 58.16 29.84 -21.33
N ALA A 7 58.02 29.58 -20.03
CA ALA A 7 56.98 28.70 -19.50
C ALA A 7 55.68 29.49 -19.33
N VAL A 8 54.62 29.10 -20.05
CA VAL A 8 53.27 29.64 -19.86
C VAL A 8 52.55 28.74 -18.85
N VAL A 9 52.27 29.28 -17.66
CA VAL A 9 51.41 28.64 -16.66
C VAL A 9 49.96 29.03 -16.96
N ALA A 10 49.17 28.09 -17.45
CA ALA A 10 47.72 28.27 -17.60
C ALA A 10 47.03 27.95 -16.26
N VAL A 11 46.42 28.97 -15.65
CA VAL A 11 45.54 28.80 -14.49
C VAL A 11 44.14 28.51 -15.02
N LEU A 12 43.70 27.25 -14.92
CA LEU A 12 42.32 26.85 -15.17
C LEU A 12 41.50 27.14 -13.91
N ALA A 13 40.67 28.18 -13.95
CA ALA A 13 39.63 28.39 -12.95
C ALA A 13 38.52 27.35 -13.18
N GLY A 14 38.47 26.34 -12.32
CA GLY A 14 37.37 25.37 -12.29
C GLY A 14 36.09 26.06 -11.80
N VAL A 15 35.10 26.20 -12.68
CA VAL A 15 33.75 26.58 -12.28
C VAL A 15 33.08 25.34 -11.70
N CYS A 16 32.95 25.29 -10.37
CA CYS A 16 32.10 24.30 -9.71
C CYS A 16 30.64 24.63 -10.04
N VAL A 17 30.04 23.86 -10.95
CA VAL A 17 28.59 23.89 -11.18
C VAL A 17 27.95 23.01 -10.11
N GLU A 18 27.49 23.61 -9.03
CA GLU A 18 26.63 22.92 -8.07
C GLU A 18 25.27 22.67 -8.75
N THR A 19 25.00 21.41 -9.10
CA THR A 19 23.64 21.02 -9.49
C THR A 19 22.74 21.19 -8.27
N PRO A 20 21.61 21.91 -8.36
CA PRO A 20 20.71 22.03 -7.23
C PRO A 20 20.19 20.63 -6.88
N VAL A 21 20.46 20.20 -5.64
CA VAL A 21 19.82 19.01 -5.07
C VAL A 21 18.32 19.32 -5.05
N ARG A 22 17.56 18.64 -5.91
CA ARG A 22 16.09 18.72 -5.90
C ARG A 22 15.62 18.36 -4.50
N ALA A 23 15.04 19.31 -3.79
CA ALA A 23 14.41 19.04 -2.50
C ALA A 23 13.35 17.94 -2.70
N GLU A 24 13.56 16.80 -2.05
CA GLU A 24 12.58 15.72 -2.01
C GLU A 24 11.36 16.27 -1.25
N ALA A 25 10.16 16.08 -1.82
CA ALA A 25 8.94 16.53 -1.17
C ALA A 25 8.83 15.86 0.21
N ALA A 26 8.41 16.62 1.23
CA ALA A 26 8.26 16.08 2.57
C ALA A 26 7.32 14.86 2.56
N PRO A 27 7.62 13.80 3.33
CA PRO A 27 6.81 12.60 3.33
C PRO A 27 5.38 12.88 3.79
N HIS A 28 4.42 12.14 3.22
CA HIS A 28 3.04 12.14 3.69
C HIS A 28 2.97 11.43 5.04
N THR A 29 2.47 12.13 6.05
CA THR A 29 2.27 11.62 7.40
C THR A 29 0.82 11.77 7.82
N ILE A 30 0.40 11.03 8.83
CA ILE A 30 -0.95 11.16 9.41
C ILE A 30 -1.20 12.53 10.07
N TYR A 31 -0.16 13.34 10.25
CA TYR A 31 -0.26 14.68 10.86
C TYR A 31 -0.47 15.78 9.82
N ASN A 32 -0.11 15.53 8.56
CA ASN A 32 -0.22 16.49 7.46
C ASN A 32 -1.15 16.03 6.32
N THR A 33 -1.69 14.81 6.43
CA THR A 33 -2.51 14.17 5.40
C THR A 33 -3.79 13.63 6.06
N ALA A 34 -4.94 14.07 5.58
CA ALA A 34 -6.23 13.56 6.04
C ALA A 34 -6.48 12.14 5.53
N VAL A 35 -7.28 11.36 6.27
CA VAL A 35 -7.82 10.08 5.76
C VAL A 35 -8.61 10.38 4.48
N PRO A 36 -8.43 9.61 3.39
CA PRO A 36 -9.17 9.85 2.15
C PRO A 36 -10.67 9.74 2.40
N SER A 37 -11.45 10.67 1.86
CA SER A 37 -12.92 10.57 1.89
C SER A 37 -13.43 9.61 0.81
N ALA A 38 -12.67 9.46 -0.28
CA ALA A 38 -12.96 8.57 -1.39
C ALA A 38 -11.68 8.07 -2.03
N ILE A 39 -11.81 7.02 -2.84
CA ILE A 39 -10.75 6.44 -3.66
C ILE A 39 -11.23 6.28 -5.10
N ARG A 40 -10.33 6.53 -6.05
CA ARG A 40 -10.59 6.38 -7.48
C ARG A 40 -10.15 4.99 -7.93
N VAL A 41 -11.11 4.15 -8.29
CA VAL A 41 -10.90 2.79 -8.75
C VAL A 41 -11.04 2.73 -10.27
N ALA A 42 -9.97 2.42 -10.99
CA ALA A 42 -10.08 2.08 -12.40
C ALA A 42 -10.79 0.72 -12.54
N ILE A 43 -11.85 0.70 -13.34
CA ILE A 43 -12.55 -0.54 -13.67
C ILE A 43 -12.01 -1.05 -15.00
N ARG A 44 -11.53 -2.29 -15.00
CA ARG A 44 -11.00 -2.97 -16.18
C ARG A 44 -12.02 -3.90 -16.80
N GLU A 45 -11.83 -4.17 -18.10
CA GLU A 45 -12.54 -5.22 -18.81
C GLU A 45 -12.38 -6.58 -18.12
N ASN A 46 -13.42 -7.41 -18.21
CA ASN A 46 -13.37 -8.78 -17.70
C ASN A 46 -12.70 -9.72 -18.71
N ASN A 47 -12.03 -10.74 -18.19
CA ASN A 47 -11.57 -11.89 -18.96
C ASN A 47 -12.77 -12.78 -19.42
N PRO A 48 -12.54 -13.80 -20.27
CA PRO A 48 -13.62 -14.68 -20.75
C PRO A 48 -14.39 -15.46 -19.67
N PHE A 49 -13.88 -15.50 -18.44
CA PHE A 49 -14.53 -16.13 -17.28
C PHE A 49 -15.33 -15.15 -16.41
N GLY A 50 -15.42 -13.88 -16.82
CA GLY A 50 -16.20 -12.85 -16.12
C GLY A 50 -15.46 -12.18 -14.95
N GLU A 51 -14.17 -12.45 -14.79
CA GLU A 51 -13.34 -11.85 -13.74
C GLU A 51 -12.55 -10.66 -14.29
N PRO A 52 -12.35 -9.58 -13.52
CA PRO A 52 -11.56 -8.44 -13.96
C PRO A 52 -10.15 -8.86 -14.44
N ASP A 53 -9.80 -8.48 -15.67
CA ASP A 53 -8.52 -8.84 -16.28
C ASP A 53 -7.43 -7.82 -15.86
N PRO A 54 -6.35 -8.26 -15.17
CA PRO A 54 -5.22 -7.39 -14.85
C PRO A 54 -4.55 -6.76 -16.07
N ARG A 55 -4.74 -7.34 -17.26
CA ARG A 55 -4.25 -6.82 -18.55
C ARG A 55 -5.36 -6.19 -19.41
N GLY A 56 -6.59 -6.18 -18.92
CA GLY A 56 -7.73 -5.59 -19.59
C GLY A 56 -7.60 -4.07 -19.67
N ARG A 57 -8.23 -3.48 -20.69
CA ARG A 57 -8.28 -2.01 -20.83
C ARG A 57 -9.09 -1.42 -19.70
N ILE A 58 -8.75 -0.19 -19.32
CA ILE A 58 -9.56 0.60 -18.38
C ILE A 58 -10.78 1.09 -19.14
N THR A 59 -11.97 0.78 -18.63
CA THR A 59 -13.26 1.19 -19.22
C THR A 59 -13.76 2.51 -18.64
N TRP A 60 -13.61 2.71 -17.32
CA TRP A 60 -13.87 3.99 -16.64
C TRP A 60 -13.16 4.03 -15.28
N VAL A 61 -13.20 5.20 -14.61
CA VAL A 61 -12.74 5.35 -13.23
C VAL A 61 -13.95 5.66 -12.34
N GLN A 62 -14.15 4.82 -11.31
CA GLN A 62 -15.21 4.95 -10.33
C GLN A 62 -14.68 5.61 -9.05
N THR A 63 -15.35 6.65 -8.55
CA THR A 63 -15.06 7.22 -7.23
C THR A 63 -15.92 6.52 -6.18
N VAL A 64 -15.29 5.92 -5.17
CA VAL A 64 -15.95 5.13 -4.12
C VAL A 64 -15.62 5.73 -2.75
N PRO A 65 -16.58 5.87 -1.81
CA PRO A 65 -16.26 6.26 -0.44
C PRO A 65 -15.19 5.35 0.16
N PHE A 66 -14.19 5.91 0.82
CA PHE A 66 -12.97 5.16 1.18
C PHE A 66 -13.25 3.97 2.11
N ASP A 67 -14.13 4.14 3.10
CA ASP A 67 -14.56 3.06 3.98
C ASP A 67 -15.29 1.95 3.23
N GLU A 68 -16.17 2.31 2.30
CA GLU A 68 -16.93 1.34 1.51
C GLU A 68 -16.00 0.57 0.59
N TYR A 69 -15.00 1.22 -0.01
CA TYR A 69 -13.94 0.52 -0.74
C TYR A 69 -13.22 -0.51 0.14
N CYS A 70 -12.82 -0.14 1.36
CA CYS A 70 -12.13 -1.07 2.25
C CYS A 70 -13.02 -2.26 2.65
N LYS A 71 -14.32 -2.00 2.91
CA LYS A 71 -15.32 -3.03 3.20
C LYS A 71 -15.60 -3.95 2.02
N ASP A 72 -15.59 -3.42 0.80
CA ASP A 72 -15.78 -4.16 -0.44
C ASP A 72 -14.52 -4.96 -0.84
N VAL A 73 -13.31 -4.50 -0.52
CA VAL A 73 -12.08 -5.25 -0.81
C VAL A 73 -11.89 -6.40 0.17
N LEU A 74 -12.11 -6.15 1.46
CA LEU A 74 -11.74 -7.12 2.51
C LEU A 74 -12.30 -8.54 2.31
N PRO A 75 -13.58 -8.78 1.96
CA PRO A 75 -14.11 -10.14 1.76
C PRO A 75 -13.56 -10.85 0.52
N ASN A 76 -12.95 -10.11 -0.41
CA ASN A 76 -12.32 -10.67 -1.61
C ASN A 76 -10.83 -11.01 -1.41
N GLU A 77 -10.24 -10.52 -0.32
CA GLU A 77 -8.83 -10.73 0.02
C GLU A 77 -8.65 -11.62 1.27
N TRP A 78 -9.57 -11.50 2.24
CA TRP A 78 -9.67 -12.35 3.42
C TRP A 78 -11.02 -13.07 3.41
N MET A 79 -11.00 -14.39 3.62
CA MET A 79 -12.24 -15.16 3.68
C MET A 79 -13.08 -14.70 4.89
N PRO A 80 -14.36 -14.32 4.71
CA PRO A 80 -15.19 -13.82 5.82
C PRO A 80 -15.32 -14.77 7.02
N SER A 81 -15.16 -16.08 6.80
CA SER A 81 -15.21 -17.12 7.83
C SER A 81 -13.93 -17.25 8.67
N TRP A 82 -12.89 -16.47 8.38
CA TRP A 82 -11.63 -16.50 9.14
C TRP A 82 -11.78 -15.83 10.50
N ASN A 83 -10.79 -16.08 11.36
CA ASN A 83 -10.78 -15.53 12.70
C ASN A 83 -10.82 -13.98 12.67
N THR A 84 -11.60 -13.37 13.56
CA THR A 84 -11.78 -11.91 13.64
C THR A 84 -10.45 -11.14 13.76
N GLU A 85 -9.44 -11.68 14.44
CA GLU A 85 -8.13 -11.04 14.55
C GLU A 85 -7.34 -11.10 13.23
N SER A 86 -7.57 -12.13 12.41
CA SER A 86 -7.06 -12.20 11.03
C SER A 86 -7.77 -11.16 10.15
N LEU A 87 -9.10 -11.05 10.26
CA LEU A 87 -9.88 -10.06 9.50
C LEU A 87 -9.49 -8.62 9.86
N LYS A 88 -9.25 -8.30 11.14
CA LYS A 88 -8.78 -6.98 11.58
C LYS A 88 -7.38 -6.66 11.05
N ALA A 89 -6.48 -7.64 11.02
CA ALA A 89 -5.14 -7.48 10.45
C ALA A 89 -5.24 -7.22 8.93
N GLY A 90 -6.05 -8.01 8.22
CA GLY A 90 -6.36 -7.81 6.81
C GLY A 90 -6.97 -6.44 6.53
N ALA A 91 -7.93 -6.00 7.34
CA ALA A 91 -8.55 -4.68 7.24
C ALA A 91 -7.52 -3.55 7.37
N MET A 92 -6.56 -3.66 8.28
CA MET A 92 -5.47 -2.69 8.41
C MET A 92 -4.58 -2.66 7.16
N ALA A 93 -4.19 -3.82 6.64
CA ALA A 93 -3.39 -3.90 5.42
C ALA A 93 -4.13 -3.29 4.22
N VAL A 94 -5.40 -3.65 4.04
CA VAL A 94 -6.26 -3.12 2.98
C VAL A 94 -6.35 -1.60 3.06
N LYS A 95 -6.64 -1.06 4.25
CA LYS A 95 -6.78 0.39 4.45
C LYS A 95 -5.48 1.14 4.18
N MET A 96 -4.35 0.67 4.70
CA MET A 96 -3.07 1.36 4.53
C MET A 96 -2.54 1.26 3.09
N PHE A 97 -2.79 0.13 2.41
CA PHE A 97 -2.50 -0.02 0.99
C PHE A 97 -3.29 1.02 0.18
N ALA A 98 -4.62 1.07 0.37
CA ALA A 98 -5.51 1.99 -0.33
C ALA A 98 -5.13 3.47 -0.10
N TRP A 99 -4.82 3.85 1.15
CA TRP A 99 -4.40 5.21 1.47
C TRP A 99 -3.06 5.55 0.82
N TYR A 100 -2.07 4.65 0.87
CA TYR A 100 -0.80 4.88 0.20
C TYR A 100 -0.99 5.14 -1.31
N HIS A 101 -1.80 4.33 -1.99
CA HIS A 101 -2.05 4.48 -3.42
C HIS A 101 -2.88 5.72 -3.78
N HIS A 102 -3.76 6.18 -2.89
CA HIS A 102 -4.43 7.48 -3.04
C HIS A 102 -3.43 8.66 -3.09
N LEU A 103 -2.33 8.56 -2.36
CA LEU A 103 -1.27 9.58 -2.35
C LEU A 103 -0.29 9.43 -3.51
N HIS A 104 -0.33 8.30 -4.22
CA HIS A 104 0.58 7.96 -5.32
C HIS A 104 -0.22 7.49 -6.55
N PRO A 105 -1.13 8.33 -7.09
CA PRO A 105 -2.00 7.91 -8.18
C PRO A 105 -1.21 7.61 -9.45
N VAL A 106 -1.72 6.67 -10.23
CA VAL A 106 -1.12 6.23 -11.50
C VAL A 106 -1.96 6.76 -12.66
N THR A 107 -1.29 7.10 -13.78
CA THR A 107 -1.97 7.43 -15.04
C THR A 107 -1.66 6.38 -16.10
N ILE A 108 -2.70 5.71 -16.61
CA ILE A 108 -2.60 4.70 -17.68
C ILE A 108 -3.68 5.00 -18.72
N ASP A 109 -3.31 4.99 -20.00
CA ASP A 109 -4.24 5.21 -21.12
C ASP A 109 -5.12 6.47 -20.97
N GLY A 110 -4.56 7.53 -20.35
CA GLY A 110 -5.26 8.79 -20.11
C GLY A 110 -6.14 8.83 -18.86
N PHE A 111 -6.29 7.71 -18.13
CA PHE A 111 -7.02 7.64 -16.87
C PHE A 111 -6.07 7.80 -15.68
N THR A 112 -6.32 8.77 -14.81
CA THR A 112 -5.65 8.90 -13.51
C THR A 112 -6.51 8.32 -12.40
N PHE A 113 -5.99 7.33 -11.68
CA PHE A 113 -6.69 6.60 -10.64
C PHE A 113 -5.75 6.24 -9.48
N ASP A 114 -6.31 5.81 -8.36
CA ASP A 114 -5.55 5.46 -7.17
C ASP A 114 -5.22 3.95 -7.21
N VAL A 115 -6.22 3.12 -7.51
CA VAL A 115 -6.13 1.64 -7.59
C VAL A 115 -6.98 1.13 -8.76
N ASP A 116 -6.80 -0.13 -9.18
CA ASP A 116 -7.75 -0.80 -10.09
C ASP A 116 -8.52 -1.93 -9.41
N ASN A 117 -9.55 -2.46 -10.07
CA ASN A 117 -10.42 -3.51 -9.52
C ASN A 117 -9.85 -4.93 -9.61
N THR A 118 -8.55 -5.07 -9.87
CA THR A 118 -7.89 -6.36 -10.11
C THR A 118 -6.82 -6.64 -9.06
N THR A 119 -6.20 -7.82 -9.18
CA THR A 119 -5.07 -8.23 -8.32
C THR A 119 -3.77 -7.45 -8.58
N ASN A 120 -3.74 -6.52 -9.53
CA ASN A 120 -2.63 -5.55 -9.66
C ASN A 120 -2.52 -4.66 -8.42
N PHE A 121 -3.64 -4.35 -7.78
CA PHE A 121 -3.71 -3.56 -6.55
C PHE A 121 -4.36 -4.39 -5.45
N GLN A 122 -5.69 -4.46 -5.44
CA GLN A 122 -6.49 -5.23 -4.50
C GLN A 122 -7.77 -5.68 -5.19
N ALA A 123 -8.26 -6.88 -4.88
CA ALA A 123 -9.48 -7.41 -5.48
C ALA A 123 -10.72 -6.62 -5.02
N PHE A 124 -11.11 -5.60 -5.77
CA PHE A 124 -12.30 -4.78 -5.49
C PHE A 124 -13.52 -5.28 -6.28
N ARG A 125 -14.62 -5.50 -5.56
CA ARG A 125 -15.95 -5.76 -6.15
C ARG A 125 -16.97 -4.84 -5.48
N TYR A 126 -17.61 -3.99 -6.27
CA TYR A 126 -18.55 -2.98 -5.78
C TYR A 126 -19.74 -3.63 -5.05
N LEU A 127 -20.07 -3.12 -3.86
CA LEU A 127 -21.14 -3.60 -2.99
C LEU A 127 -21.02 -5.08 -2.59
N SER A 128 -19.80 -5.57 -2.44
CA SER A 128 -19.51 -6.96 -2.06
C SER A 128 -19.24 -7.17 -0.58
N GLY A 129 -19.24 -6.08 0.21
CA GLY A 129 -19.03 -6.11 1.66
C GLY A 129 -19.85 -7.19 2.39
N GLN A 130 -19.22 -7.87 3.35
CA GLN A 130 -19.82 -8.93 4.16
C GLN A 130 -19.91 -8.52 5.63
N PRO A 131 -20.92 -9.00 6.39
CA PRO A 131 -21.10 -8.60 7.79
C PRO A 131 -19.83 -8.79 8.65
N GLU A 132 -19.18 -9.95 8.55
CA GLU A 132 -18.01 -10.31 9.37
C GLU A 132 -16.81 -9.39 9.07
N THR A 133 -16.55 -9.12 7.79
CA THR A 133 -15.47 -8.24 7.35
C THR A 133 -15.78 -6.79 7.68
N ASN A 134 -17.04 -6.36 7.57
CA ASN A 134 -17.47 -5.01 7.91
C ASN A 134 -17.30 -4.74 9.41
N VAL A 135 -17.65 -5.70 10.28
CA VAL A 135 -17.41 -5.60 11.72
C VAL A 135 -15.91 -5.47 12.02
N ALA A 136 -15.06 -6.26 11.37
CA ALA A 136 -13.62 -6.18 11.55
C ALA A 136 -13.04 -4.83 11.10
N PHE A 137 -13.44 -4.32 9.94
CA PHE A 137 -13.02 -3.00 9.46
C PHE A 137 -13.48 -1.88 10.41
N ASN A 138 -14.75 -1.87 10.80
CA ASN A 138 -15.30 -0.87 11.71
C ASN A 138 -14.55 -0.85 13.05
N ALA A 139 -14.13 -2.00 13.57
CA ALA A 139 -13.38 -2.10 14.83
C ALA A 139 -11.99 -1.44 14.77
N ILE A 140 -11.38 -1.32 13.57
CA ILE A 140 -10.07 -0.70 13.37
C ILE A 140 -10.14 0.63 12.61
N ARG A 141 -11.35 1.15 12.34
CA ARG A 141 -11.58 2.27 11.42
C ARG A 141 -10.71 3.49 11.72
N ASN A 142 -10.63 3.88 12.99
CA ASN A 142 -9.88 5.06 13.45
C ASN A 142 -8.42 4.75 13.85
N GLN A 143 -7.89 3.59 13.46
CA GLN A 143 -6.51 3.17 13.73
C GLN A 143 -5.68 3.14 12.46
N VAL A 144 -4.38 3.35 12.53
CA VAL A 144 -3.46 3.29 11.40
C VAL A 144 -2.18 2.57 11.82
N TYR A 145 -1.47 1.97 10.86
CA TYR A 145 -0.22 1.28 11.13
C TYR A 145 0.87 1.83 10.21
N THR A 146 1.65 2.76 10.75
CA THR A 146 2.56 3.66 10.01
C THR A 146 4.00 3.47 10.45
N MET A 147 4.94 4.20 9.82
CA MET A 147 6.27 4.37 10.42
C MET A 147 6.17 5.05 11.79
N PRO A 148 7.16 4.89 12.69
CA PRO A 148 7.11 5.47 14.03
C PRO A 148 6.89 7.00 14.05
N ASP A 149 7.39 7.71 13.04
CA ASP A 149 7.25 9.15 12.82
C ASP A 149 5.87 9.57 12.26
N GLY A 150 4.98 8.61 11.96
CA GLY A 150 3.67 8.86 11.38
C GLY A 150 3.63 8.83 9.86
N THR A 151 4.75 8.55 9.18
CA THR A 151 4.80 8.42 7.71
C THR A 151 3.86 7.30 7.24
N ILE A 152 2.96 7.66 6.31
CA ILE A 152 2.03 6.75 5.67
C ILE A 152 2.82 5.87 4.70
N ILE A 153 2.66 4.57 4.83
CA ILE A 153 3.41 3.58 4.07
C ILE A 153 2.49 2.45 3.64
N GLU A 154 2.79 1.88 2.48
CA GLU A 154 2.08 0.73 1.92
C GLU A 154 2.26 -0.51 2.80
N LEU A 155 1.15 -1.17 3.14
CA LEU A 155 1.15 -2.47 3.81
C LEU A 155 0.84 -3.58 2.81
N ASN A 156 1.89 -4.08 2.17
CA ASN A 156 1.80 -5.16 1.19
C ASN A 156 1.37 -6.49 1.81
N TYR A 157 0.67 -7.33 1.03
CA TYR A 157 0.30 -8.69 1.43
C TYR A 157 0.31 -9.68 0.27
N ARG A 158 0.26 -10.97 0.60
CA ARG A 158 0.21 -12.12 -0.32
C ARG A 158 -0.60 -13.26 0.30
N ALA A 159 -1.15 -14.15 -0.53
CA ALA A 159 -1.88 -15.33 -0.06
C ALA A 159 -1.09 -16.18 0.94
N GLY A 160 0.12 -16.59 0.54
CA GLY A 160 0.91 -17.56 1.28
C GLY A 160 0.28 -18.94 1.34
N TYR A 161 0.84 -19.79 2.18
CA TYR A 161 0.43 -21.19 2.33
C TYR A 161 -0.46 -21.38 3.56
N ARG A 162 -1.53 -22.15 3.40
CA ARG A 162 -2.44 -22.54 4.48
C ARG A 162 -1.69 -23.24 5.61
N ASN A 163 -2.12 -23.00 6.86
CA ASN A 163 -1.54 -23.58 8.07
C ASN A 163 -0.03 -23.30 8.25
N ASN A 164 0.47 -22.21 7.67
CA ASN A 164 1.87 -21.82 7.76
C ASN A 164 1.97 -20.33 8.14
N PRO A 165 2.89 -19.93 9.04
CA PRO A 165 3.15 -18.52 9.35
C PRO A 165 3.88 -17.77 8.22
N ASN A 166 4.32 -18.44 7.17
CA ASN A 166 4.95 -17.87 5.98
C ASN A 166 6.12 -16.89 6.31
N TRP A 167 7.09 -17.37 7.10
CA TRP A 167 8.24 -16.60 7.58
C TRP A 167 9.02 -15.85 6.50
N GLN A 168 9.02 -16.36 5.26
CA GLN A 168 9.66 -15.70 4.13
C GLN A 168 9.08 -14.30 3.84
N TYR A 169 7.80 -14.06 4.14
CA TYR A 169 7.17 -12.77 3.89
C TYR A 169 7.43 -11.74 5.00
N ARG A 170 7.73 -12.19 6.22
CA ARG A 170 8.11 -11.29 7.33
C ARG A 170 9.31 -10.42 6.97
N ASN A 171 10.36 -11.01 6.41
CA ASN A 171 11.58 -10.24 6.07
C ASN A 171 11.36 -9.29 4.90
N ALA A 172 10.39 -9.58 4.03
CA ALA A 172 9.96 -8.68 2.96
C ALA A 172 8.97 -7.61 3.42
N GLN A 173 8.64 -7.57 4.72
CA GLN A 173 7.62 -6.71 5.31
C GLN A 173 6.26 -6.83 4.61
N LYS A 174 5.85 -8.07 4.30
CA LYS A 174 4.55 -8.39 3.68
C LYS A 174 3.77 -9.34 4.57
N MET A 175 2.48 -9.08 4.74
CA MET A 175 1.62 -10.01 5.48
C MET A 175 1.17 -11.18 4.62
N ALA A 176 1.22 -12.38 5.17
CA ALA A 176 0.60 -13.54 4.56
C ALA A 176 -0.86 -13.65 5.00
N GLN A 177 -1.81 -13.72 4.07
CA GLN A 177 -3.25 -13.90 4.38
C GLN A 177 -3.48 -15.20 5.17
N TRP A 178 -3.03 -16.34 4.65
CA TRP A 178 -3.12 -17.61 5.38
C TRP A 178 -2.30 -17.62 6.67
N GLY A 179 -1.25 -16.80 6.73
CA GLY A 179 -0.42 -16.71 7.92
C GLY A 179 -0.99 -15.79 9.00
N SER A 180 -1.80 -14.78 8.66
CA SER A 180 -2.58 -14.03 9.66
C SER A 180 -3.61 -14.95 10.31
N GLU A 181 -4.27 -15.79 9.51
CA GLU A 181 -5.21 -16.79 10.02
C GLU A 181 -4.52 -17.83 10.91
N TYR A 182 -3.36 -18.34 10.47
CA TYR A 182 -2.53 -19.26 11.26
C TYR A 182 -2.24 -18.74 12.67
N TRP A 183 -1.89 -17.45 12.77
CA TRP A 183 -1.55 -16.80 14.03
C TRP A 183 -2.78 -16.47 14.87
N ALA A 184 -3.86 -16.01 14.25
CA ALA A 184 -5.12 -15.71 14.92
C ALA A 184 -5.73 -16.96 15.56
N LEU A 185 -5.70 -18.11 14.87
CA LEU A 185 -6.10 -19.42 15.41
C LEU A 185 -5.25 -19.90 16.60
N ARG A 186 -4.09 -19.28 16.82
CA ARG A 186 -3.19 -19.53 17.97
C ARG A 186 -3.28 -18.44 19.04
N GLY A 187 -4.35 -17.65 19.00
CA GLY A 187 -4.66 -16.64 20.02
C GLY A 187 -3.85 -15.34 19.89
N ARG A 188 -3.16 -15.11 18.76
CA ARG A 188 -2.53 -13.81 18.53
C ARG A 188 -3.57 -12.75 18.17
N SER A 189 -3.43 -11.57 18.75
CA SER A 189 -4.23 -10.41 18.34
C SER A 189 -3.79 -9.86 16.99
N TYR A 190 -4.65 -9.07 16.34
CA TYR A 190 -4.34 -8.42 15.07
C TYR A 190 -3.07 -7.54 15.19
N ILE A 191 -2.85 -6.89 16.34
CA ILE A 191 -1.64 -6.10 16.60
C ILE A 191 -0.40 -6.99 16.59
N GLN A 192 -0.44 -8.14 17.25
CA GLN A 192 0.69 -9.08 17.28
C GLN A 192 0.94 -9.71 15.90
N ILE A 193 -0.10 -9.87 15.08
CA ILE A 193 0.01 -10.31 13.69
C ILE A 193 0.68 -9.21 12.84
N LEU A 194 0.24 -7.96 12.97
CA LEU A 194 0.85 -6.82 12.27
C LEU A 194 2.33 -6.66 12.64
N GLN A 195 2.65 -6.68 13.94
CA GLN A 195 4.03 -6.61 14.43
C GLN A 195 4.91 -7.76 13.94
N PHE A 196 4.32 -8.93 13.66
CA PHE A 196 5.06 -10.06 13.12
C PHE A 196 5.49 -9.81 11.68
N TYR A 197 4.60 -9.30 10.82
CA TYR A 197 4.85 -9.13 9.40
C TYR A 197 5.46 -7.78 9.02
N TYR A 198 5.09 -6.72 9.72
CA TYR A 198 5.45 -5.34 9.39
C TYR A 198 6.32 -4.77 10.51
N LEU A 199 7.62 -5.05 10.41
CA LEU A 199 8.61 -4.62 11.39
C LEU A 199 8.78 -3.10 11.36
N ASP A 200 9.16 -2.52 12.51
CA ASP A 200 9.44 -1.09 12.64
C ASP A 200 8.25 -0.22 12.20
N ARG A 201 7.06 -0.61 12.66
CA ARG A 201 5.81 0.13 12.47
C ARG A 201 5.12 0.38 13.82
N ALA A 202 4.30 1.42 13.86
CA ALA A 202 3.59 1.86 15.04
C ALA A 202 2.09 1.92 14.76
N LEU A 203 1.31 1.38 15.71
CA LEU A 203 -0.14 1.62 15.75
C LEU A 203 -0.39 3.03 16.26
N LYS A 204 -1.17 3.80 15.51
CA LYS A 204 -1.60 5.16 15.86
C LYS A 204 -3.10 5.31 15.58
N PHE A 205 -3.65 6.48 15.90
CA PHE A 205 -5.07 6.79 15.72
C PHE A 205 -5.24 8.07 14.90
N VAL A 206 -6.33 8.14 14.14
CA VAL A 206 -6.73 9.26 13.27
C VAL A 206 -8.21 9.57 13.41
#